data_AF-A0A2V0N0R7-F1
#
_entry.id   AF-A0A2V0N0R7-F1
#
_cell.length_a   1.000
_cell.length_b   1.000
_cell.length_c   1.000
_cell.angle_alpha   90.00
_cell.angle_beta   90.00
_cell.angle_gamma   90.00
#
_symmetry.space_group_name_H-M   'P 1'
#
loop_
_entity.id
_entity.type
_entity.pdbx_description
1 polymer ?
#
loop_
_entity_poly.entity_id
_entity_poly.type
_entity_poly.pdbx_seq_one_letter_code
_entity_poly.pdbx_strand_id
1 'polypeptide(L)'
;MGTASATDGGTTDLMEPATAPELLRLLHVDRQPVAKQWPAITEWLSDHKAPISLRCSLRANGYGYLLRKARQGAPPIGSITAPTHHP
;
A
#
# COMPACT_ATOMS: atom_id res chain seq x y z
N MET A 1 -32.84 10.42 16.31
CA MET A 1 -31.51 9.78 16.29
C MET A 1 -30.71 10.41 15.19
N GLY A 2 -29.76 11.27 15.55
CA GLY A 2 -28.89 11.94 14.60
C GLY A 2 -28.01 12.92 15.35
N THR A 3 -26.72 12.64 15.34
CA THR A 3 -25.67 13.66 15.33
C THR A 3 -24.43 12.97 14.76
N ALA A 4 -24.05 13.36 13.55
CA ALA A 4 -22.71 13.17 13.05
C ALA A 4 -21.76 13.94 13.98
N SER A 5 -20.66 13.31 14.38
CA SER A 5 -19.49 14.03 14.88
C SER A 5 -18.32 13.67 13.99
N ALA A 6 -18.16 14.49 12.96
CA ALA A 6 -16.84 14.77 12.43
C ALA A 6 -16.04 15.43 13.55
N THR A 7 -14.91 14.84 13.92
CA THR A 7 -13.89 15.52 14.73
C THR A 7 -12.71 15.73 13.81
N ASP A 8 -12.56 16.99 13.41
CA ASP A 8 -11.41 17.54 12.73
C ASP A 8 -10.40 18.04 13.79
N GLY A 9 -9.11 17.90 13.49
CA GLY A 9 -8.02 18.63 14.13
C GLY A 9 -7.51 18.12 15.49
N GLY A 10 -6.39 17.39 15.49
CA GLY A 10 -5.63 17.11 16.70
C GLY A 10 -4.31 16.38 16.47
N THR A 11 -3.26 17.13 16.17
CA THR A 11 -1.84 16.75 16.27
C THR A 11 -1.36 15.68 15.27
N THR A 12 -0.76 16.15 14.17
CA THR A 12 0.24 15.39 13.40
C THR A 12 1.49 15.18 14.26
N ASP A 13 1.36 14.35 15.29
CA ASP A 13 2.48 13.48 15.61
C ASP A 13 2.63 12.59 14.39
N LEU A 14 3.83 12.50 13.81
CA LEU A 14 4.14 11.63 12.68
C LEU A 14 4.09 10.17 13.17
N MET A 15 2.94 9.73 13.64
CA MET A 15 2.71 8.41 14.15
C MET A 15 2.75 7.47 12.94
N GLU A 16 3.77 6.63 12.87
CA GLU A 16 3.88 5.62 11.82
C GLU A 16 2.54 4.87 11.71
N PRO A 17 1.94 4.78 10.51
CA PRO A 17 0.63 4.17 10.37
C PRO A 17 0.69 2.71 10.81
N ALA A 18 -0.20 2.32 11.73
CA ALA A 18 -0.28 0.96 12.24
C ALA A 18 -1.21 0.09 11.39
N THR A 19 -2.10 0.70 10.60
CA THR A 19 -3.10 0.00 9.78
C THR A 19 -3.14 0.50 8.33
N ALA A 20 -3.67 -0.32 7.43
CA ALA A 20 -3.81 0.05 6.02
C ALA A 20 -4.72 1.28 5.81
N PRO A 21 -5.89 1.42 6.48
CA PRO A 21 -6.71 2.63 6.35
C PRO A 21 -6.04 3.90 6.90
N GLU A 22 -5.19 3.79 7.93
CA GLU A 22 -4.36 4.93 8.39
C GLU A 22 -3.35 5.34 7.33
N LEU A 23 -2.61 4.38 6.77
CA LEU A 23 -1.65 4.65 5.71
C LEU A 23 -2.34 5.28 4.49
N LEU A 24 -3.49 4.77 4.07
CA LEU A 24 -4.22 5.31 2.92
C LEU A 24 -4.71 6.74 3.12
N ARG A 25 -5.12 7.10 4.35
CA ARG A 25 -5.52 8.47 4.71
C ARG A 25 -4.30 9.40 4.75
N LEU A 26 -3.19 8.92 5.31
CA LEU A 26 -1.91 9.64 5.33
C LEU A 26 -1.41 9.95 3.91
N LEU A 27 -1.59 9.01 2.98
CA LEU A 27 -1.22 9.16 1.58
C LEU A 27 -2.29 9.85 0.73
N HIS A 28 -3.44 10.24 1.30
CA HIS A 28 -4.58 10.85 0.60
C HIS A 28 -5.12 10.03 -0.59
N VAL A 29 -5.01 8.70 -0.54
CA VAL A 29 -5.49 7.78 -1.59
C VAL A 29 -6.58 6.81 -1.09
N ASP A 30 -7.15 7.03 0.10
CA ASP A 30 -8.17 6.18 0.73
C ASP A 30 -9.42 5.96 -0.13
N ARG A 31 -9.78 6.92 -0.97
CA ARG A 31 -10.93 6.83 -1.89
C ARG A 31 -10.57 6.38 -3.31
N GLN A 32 -9.30 6.09 -3.57
CA GLN A 32 -8.83 5.68 -4.89
C GLN A 32 -8.93 4.16 -5.09
N PRO A 33 -9.02 3.68 -6.34
CA PRO A 33 -8.93 2.24 -6.62
C PRO A 33 -7.54 1.69 -6.24
N VAL A 34 -7.48 0.39 -5.93
CA VAL A 34 -6.25 -0.33 -5.54
C VAL A 34 -5.08 -0.10 -6.51
N ALA A 35 -5.36 0.00 -7.82
CA ALA A 35 -4.35 0.27 -8.84
C ALA A 35 -3.63 1.62 -8.66
N LYS A 36 -4.30 2.62 -8.06
CA LYS A 36 -3.72 3.93 -7.71
C LYS A 36 -3.19 3.98 -6.27
N GLN A 37 -3.78 3.21 -5.36
CA GLN A 37 -3.29 3.09 -3.98
C GLN A 37 -1.94 2.38 -3.91
N TRP A 38 -1.75 1.34 -4.73
CA TRP A 38 -0.55 0.50 -4.68
C TRP A 38 0.77 1.25 -4.96
N PRO A 39 0.89 2.06 -6.03
CA PRO A 39 2.09 2.87 -6.26
C PRO A 39 2.48 3.73 -5.06
N ALA A 40 1.51 4.45 -4.47
CA ALA A 40 1.73 5.31 -3.30
C ALA A 40 2.17 4.50 -2.06
N ILE A 41 1.55 3.33 -1.83
CA ILE A 41 1.96 2.43 -0.75
C ILE A 41 3.40 1.95 -0.98
N THR A 42 3.77 1.55 -2.20
CA THR A 42 5.13 1.04 -2.47
C THR A 42 6.20 2.11 -2.39
N GLU A 43 5.88 3.34 -2.81
CA GLU A 43 6.76 4.49 -2.64
C GLU A 43 7.00 4.75 -1.16
N TRP A 44 5.94 4.85 -0.36
CA TRP A 44 6.06 5.02 1.09
C TRP A 44 6.87 3.90 1.77
N LEU A 45 6.63 2.64 1.39
CA LEU A 45 7.36 1.47 1.90
C LEU A 45 8.83 1.41 1.47
N SER A 46 9.24 2.17 0.45
CA SER A 46 10.65 2.26 0.04
C SER A 46 11.46 3.11 1.01
N ASP A 47 10.82 4.14 1.58
CA ASP A 47 11.45 5.05 2.53
C ASP A 47 11.21 4.65 4.00
N HIS A 48 10.18 3.83 4.27
CA HIS A 48 9.74 3.49 5.63
C HIS A 48 9.70 2.00 5.91
N LYS A 49 10.18 1.60 7.09
CA LYS A 49 10.09 0.22 7.57
C LYS A 49 8.73 -0.05 8.20
N ALA A 50 7.81 -0.62 7.43
CA ALA A 50 6.47 -0.97 7.95
C ALA A 50 6.51 -1.86 9.21
N PRO A 51 5.83 -1.45 10.31
CA PRO A 51 5.69 -2.28 11.50
C PRO A 51 4.87 -3.54 11.20
N ILE A 52 5.00 -4.56 12.06
CA ILE A 52 4.30 -5.86 11.89
C ILE A 52 2.79 -5.66 11.78
N SER A 53 2.21 -4.78 12.60
CA SER A 53 0.78 -4.44 12.57
C SER A 53 0.34 -3.93 11.20
N LEU A 54 1.10 -3.02 10.59
CA LEU A 54 0.81 -2.48 9.27
C LEU A 54 0.90 -3.56 8.19
N ARG A 55 1.92 -4.42 8.25
CA ARG A 55 2.09 -5.54 7.31
C ARG A 55 0.94 -6.54 7.40
N CYS A 56 0.47 -6.86 8.62
CA CYS A 56 -0.69 -7.72 8.83
C CYS A 56 -1.96 -7.06 8.31
N SER A 57 -2.17 -5.77 8.60
CA SER A 57 -3.33 -5.02 8.13
C SER A 57 -3.36 -4.93 6.60
N LEU A 58 -2.23 -4.64 5.93
CA LEU A 58 -2.15 -4.63 4.47
C LEU A 58 -2.53 -5.98 3.86
N ARG A 59 -2.06 -7.10 4.44
CA ARG A 59 -2.44 -8.45 3.98
C ARG A 59 -3.94 -8.70 4.13
N ALA A 60 -4.52 -8.34 5.29
CA ALA A 60 -5.94 -8.50 5.55
C ALA A 60 -6.83 -7.65 4.63
N ASN A 61 -6.31 -6.50 4.16
CA ASN A 61 -6.99 -5.59 3.24
C ASN A 61 -6.69 -5.89 1.74
N GLY A 62 -6.23 -7.10 1.41
CA GLY A 62 -6.08 -7.54 0.02
C GLY A 62 -4.74 -7.23 -0.65
N TYR A 63 -3.81 -6.54 0.03
CA TYR A 63 -2.48 -6.23 -0.53
C TYR A 63 -1.48 -7.39 -0.42
N GLY A 64 -1.87 -8.53 0.15
CA GLY A 64 -0.95 -9.65 0.41
C GLY A 64 -0.23 -10.17 -0.83
N TYR A 65 -0.94 -10.30 -1.96
CA TYR A 65 -0.34 -10.71 -3.23
C TYR A 65 0.67 -9.67 -3.75
N LEU A 66 0.30 -8.39 -3.69
CA LEU A 66 1.12 -7.27 -4.16
C LEU A 66 2.42 -7.13 -3.34
N LEU A 67 2.32 -7.28 -2.01
CA LEU A 67 3.48 -7.36 -1.11
C LEU A 67 4.42 -8.51 -1.45
N ARG A 68 3.88 -9.67 -1.80
CA ARG A 68 4.69 -10.82 -2.25
C ARG A 68 5.39 -10.50 -3.56
N LYS A 69 4.69 -9.89 -4.52
CA LYS A 69 5.22 -9.50 -5.83
C LYS A 69 6.37 -8.50 -5.71
N ALA A 70 6.21 -7.46 -4.88
CA ALA A 70 7.26 -6.46 -4.63
C ALA A 70 8.54 -7.07 -4.04
N ARG A 71 8.41 -8.03 -3.11
CA ARG A 71 9.57 -8.71 -2.50
C ARG A 71 10.34 -9.60 -3.47
N GLN A 72 9.67 -10.11 -4.50
CA GLN A 72 10.27 -11.04 -5.45
C GLN A 72 11.01 -10.31 -6.59
N GLY A 73 11.05 -8.97 -6.58
CA GLY A 73 11.56 -8.18 -7.70
C GLY A 73 10.82 -8.54 -9.00
N ALA A 74 9.56 -8.97 -8.89
CA ALA A 74 8.89 -9.63 -9.99
C ALA A 74 8.77 -8.65 -11.16
N PRO A 75 9.29 -9.00 -12.36
CA PRO A 75 9.22 -8.14 -13.51
C PRO A 75 7.75 -7.77 -13.82
N PRO A 76 7.51 -6.63 -14.49
CA PRO A 76 6.17 -6.28 -14.93
C PRO A 76 5.56 -7.46 -15.69
N ILE A 77 4.26 -7.70 -15.46
CA ILE A 77 3.48 -8.68 -16.21
C ILE A 77 3.47 -8.18 -17.65
N GLY A 78 4.42 -8.66 -18.46
CA GLY A 78 4.78 -8.07 -19.74
C GLY A 78 6.17 -8.50 -20.21
N SER A 79 7.08 -8.85 -19.31
CA SER A 79 8.39 -9.42 -19.65
C SER A 79 8.33 -10.95 -19.85
N ILE A 80 7.45 -11.42 -20.75
CA ILE A 80 7.66 -12.73 -21.37
C ILE A 80 8.57 -12.47 -22.56
N THR A 81 9.87 -12.34 -22.31
CA THR A 81 10.85 -12.34 -23.40
C THR A 81 10.82 -13.75 -23.99
N ALA A 82 10.33 -13.87 -25.21
CA ALA A 82 10.36 -15.12 -25.97
C ALA A 82 11.81 -15.66 -26.01
N PRO A 83 12.02 -16.98 -25.89
CA PRO A 83 13.35 -17.55 -26.10
C PRO A 83 13.74 -17.34 -27.57
N THR A 84 14.66 -16.41 -27.82
CA THR A 84 15.26 -16.23 -29.14
C THR A 84 16.12 -17.46 -29.44
N HIS A 85 15.56 -18.38 -30.20
CA HIS A 85 16.30 -19.50 -30.79
C HIS A 85 17.24 -18.91 -31.83
N HIS A 86 18.55 -18.87 -31.55
CA HIS A 86 19.54 -18.51 -32.56
C HIS A 86 19.94 -19.80 -33.32
N PRO A 87 20.05 -19.76 -34.66
CA PRO A 87 20.52 -20.89 -35.47
C PRO A 87 21.99 -21.24 -35.20
#